data_AF-A0A220SAM7-F1
#
_entry.id   AF-A0A220SAM7-F1
#
_cell.length_a   1.000
_cell.length_b   1.000
_cell.length_c   1.000
_cell.angle_alpha   90.00
_cell.angle_beta   90.00
_cell.angle_gamma   90.00
#
_symmetry.space_group_name_H-M   'P 1'
#
loop_
_entity.id
_entity.type
_entity.pdbx_description
1 polymer ?
#
loop_
_entity_poly.entity_id
_entity_poly.type
_entity_poly.pdbx_seq_one_letter_code
_entity_poly.pdbx_strand_id
1 'polypeptide(L)'
;MNNISRRLENVKKLQAKRWENEDHWDEINDLLIKELDEILLIEPENTSALINIGAIYSDMGENEKAVDYLKAALALGSEDKNLFINLAIVMIYMEKHQEEYLEYLEEAEDKIEHSLTFKAYFDPQSH
;
A
#
# COMPACT_ATOMS: atom_id res chain seq x y z
N MET A 1 -10.89 11.39 17.08
CA MET A 1 -10.51 10.90 15.74
C MET A 1 -11.07 11.87 14.72
N ASN A 2 -10.24 12.33 13.79
CA ASN A 2 -10.72 13.02 12.58
C ASN A 2 -11.56 12.03 11.73
N ASN A 3 -12.48 12.54 10.92
CA ASN A 3 -13.32 11.75 10.02
C ASN A 3 -12.44 10.82 9.15
N ILE A 4 -11.37 11.37 8.56
CA ILE A 4 -10.44 10.61 7.71
C ILE A 4 -9.74 9.47 8.47
N SER A 5 -9.26 9.69 9.69
CA SER A 5 -8.63 8.63 10.48
C SER A 5 -9.58 7.45 10.72
N ARG A 6 -10.86 7.72 11.01
CA ARG A 6 -11.88 6.68 11.17
C ARG A 6 -12.16 5.94 9.86
N ARG A 7 -12.14 6.64 8.72
CA ARG A 7 -12.27 6.02 7.39
C ARG A 7 -11.10 5.07 7.11
N LEU A 8 -9.86 5.51 7.35
CA LEU A 8 -8.67 4.66 7.21
C LEU A 8 -8.68 3.44 8.16
N GLU A 9 -9.18 3.59 9.39
CA GLU A 9 -9.40 2.44 10.28
C GLU A 9 -10.39 1.43 9.69
N ASN A 10 -11.46 1.91 9.03
CA ASN A 10 -12.41 1.04 8.35
C ASN A 10 -11.79 0.38 7.12
N VAL A 11 -10.94 1.10 6.36
CA VAL A 11 -10.14 0.52 5.26
C VAL A 11 -9.32 -0.65 5.78
N LYS A 12 -8.57 -0.49 6.89
CA LYS A 12 -7.81 -1.62 7.45
C LYS A 12 -8.68 -2.81 7.86
N LYS A 13 -9.85 -2.54 8.46
CA LYS A 13 -10.80 -3.62 8.81
C LYS A 13 -11.32 -4.34 7.58
N LEU A 14 -11.61 -3.61 6.51
CA LEU A 14 -12.06 -4.19 5.25
C LEU A 14 -10.94 -4.96 4.55
N GLN A 15 -9.72 -4.44 4.56
CA GLN A 15 -8.53 -5.13 4.05
C GLN A 15 -8.25 -6.44 4.80
N ALA A 16 -8.44 -6.48 6.11
CA ALA A 16 -8.28 -7.71 6.88
C ALA A 16 -9.30 -8.79 6.44
N LYS A 17 -10.56 -8.39 6.19
CA LYS A 17 -11.63 -9.30 5.71
C LYS A 17 -11.38 -9.83 4.31
N ARG A 18 -10.60 -9.11 3.50
CA ARG A 18 -10.21 -9.52 2.15
C ARG A 18 -9.60 -10.92 2.13
N TRP A 19 -8.86 -11.28 3.18
CA TRP A 19 -8.19 -12.57 3.32
C TRP A 19 -9.06 -13.67 3.94
N GLU A 20 -10.26 -13.33 4.41
CA GLU A 20 -11.18 -14.31 5.02
C GLU A 20 -12.08 -15.00 3.97
N ASN A 21 -12.20 -14.42 2.78
CA ASN A 21 -13.09 -14.91 1.73
C ASN A 21 -12.56 -14.60 0.32
N GLU A 22 -11.86 -15.57 -0.26
CA GLU A 22 -11.21 -15.45 -1.58
C GLU A 22 -12.21 -15.21 -2.73
N ASP A 23 -13.46 -15.66 -2.60
CA ASP A 23 -14.50 -15.52 -3.64
C ASP A 23 -14.90 -14.04 -3.91
N HIS A 24 -14.56 -13.12 -2.99
CA HIS A 24 -14.95 -11.71 -3.08
C HIS A 24 -13.75 -10.76 -3.14
N TRP A 25 -12.57 -11.26 -3.52
CA TRP A 25 -11.35 -10.46 -3.48
C TRP A 25 -11.43 -9.19 -4.35
N ASP A 26 -11.92 -9.33 -5.58
CA ASP A 26 -12.06 -8.22 -6.53
C ASP A 26 -13.05 -7.15 -6.02
N GLU A 27 -14.21 -7.57 -5.53
CA GLU A 27 -15.23 -6.66 -4.97
C GLU A 27 -14.68 -5.89 -3.76
N ILE A 28 -13.89 -6.54 -2.92
CA ILE A 28 -13.26 -5.90 -1.76
C ILE A 28 -12.17 -4.92 -2.21
N ASN A 29 -11.37 -5.27 -3.21
CA ASN A 29 -10.36 -4.36 -3.77
C ASN A 29 -11.01 -3.09 -4.33
N ASP A 30 -12.10 -3.23 -5.10
CA ASP A 30 -12.84 -2.08 -5.64
C ASP A 30 -13.38 -1.17 -4.54
N LEU A 31 -13.95 -1.75 -3.47
CA LEU A 31 -14.44 -0.98 -2.32
C LEU A 31 -13.30 -0.27 -1.57
N LEU A 32 -12.15 -0.93 -1.40
CA LEU A 32 -10.98 -0.35 -0.76
C LEU A 32 -10.44 0.84 -1.56
N ILE A 33 -10.24 0.66 -2.86
CA ILE A 33 -9.73 1.72 -3.76
C ILE A 33 -10.70 2.90 -3.75
N LYS A 34 -12.00 2.64 -3.89
CA LYS A 34 -13.01 3.71 -3.86
C LYS A 34 -12.97 4.53 -2.57
N GLU A 35 -12.91 3.88 -1.42
CA GLU A 35 -12.87 4.59 -0.12
C GLU A 35 -11.59 5.43 0.03
N LEU A 36 -10.46 4.92 -0.47
CA LEU A 36 -9.18 5.62 -0.44
C LEU A 36 -9.15 6.80 -1.43
N ASP A 37 -9.71 6.65 -2.63
CA ASP A 37 -9.86 7.74 -3.59
C ASP A 37 -10.73 8.87 -3.02
N GLU A 38 -11.83 8.53 -2.34
CA GLU A 38 -12.67 9.53 -1.65
C GLU A 38 -11.92 10.24 -0.51
N ILE A 39 -10.96 9.58 0.14
CA ILE A 39 -10.06 10.23 1.11
C ILE A 39 -9.13 11.20 0.38
N LEU A 40 -8.51 10.77 -0.73
CA LEU A 40 -7.59 11.60 -1.52
C LEU A 40 -8.28 12.79 -2.18
N LEU A 41 -9.58 12.72 -2.48
CA LEU A 41 -10.35 13.89 -2.92
C LEU A 41 -10.46 14.98 -1.85
N ILE A 42 -10.41 14.60 -0.57
CA ILE A 42 -10.52 15.53 0.58
C ILE A 42 -9.13 15.95 1.06
N GLU A 43 -8.20 15.00 1.14
CA GLU A 43 -6.81 15.17 1.55
C GLU A 43 -5.88 14.58 0.48
N PRO A 44 -5.59 15.32 -0.61
CA PRO A 44 -4.80 14.82 -1.74
C PRO A 44 -3.38 14.37 -1.40
N GLU A 45 -2.83 14.89 -0.30
CA GLU A 45 -1.49 14.57 0.19
C GLU A 45 -1.52 13.56 1.35
N ASN A 46 -2.63 12.84 1.55
CA ASN A 46 -2.73 11.82 2.59
C ASN A 46 -1.85 10.61 2.26
N THR A 47 -0.65 10.58 2.83
CA THR A 47 0.35 9.55 2.55
C THR A 47 -0.11 8.15 2.95
N SER A 48 -0.88 8.00 4.03
CA SER A 48 -1.46 6.70 4.41
C SER A 48 -2.41 6.16 3.35
N ALA A 49 -3.23 7.02 2.73
CA ALA A 49 -4.13 6.61 1.67
C ALA A 49 -3.37 6.20 0.40
N LEU A 50 -2.37 6.99 -0.01
CA LEU A 50 -1.49 6.67 -1.13
C LEU A 50 -0.75 5.33 -0.94
N ILE A 51 -0.21 5.08 0.26
CA ILE A 51 0.49 3.83 0.60
C ILE A 51 -0.46 2.63 0.49
N ASN A 52 -1.68 2.77 1.03
CA ASN A 52 -2.67 1.69 1.02
C ASN A 52 -3.17 1.37 -0.40
N ILE A 53 -3.40 2.39 -1.25
CA ILE A 53 -3.73 2.18 -2.66
C ILE A 53 -2.59 1.47 -3.38
N GLY A 54 -1.34 1.91 -3.15
CA GLY A 54 -0.17 1.28 -3.73
C GLY A 54 -0.05 -0.20 -3.36
N ALA A 55 -0.31 -0.54 -2.08
CA ALA A 55 -0.35 -1.92 -1.63
C ALA A 55 -1.41 -2.76 -2.36
N ILE A 56 -2.63 -2.22 -2.53
CA ILE A 56 -3.72 -2.92 -3.21
C ILE A 56 -3.39 -3.16 -4.69
N TYR A 57 -2.87 -2.14 -5.40
CA TYR A 57 -2.47 -2.34 -6.80
C TYR A 57 -1.32 -3.33 -6.95
N SER A 58 -0.38 -3.37 -5.99
CA SER A 58 0.66 -4.41 -5.96
C SER A 58 0.04 -5.79 -5.85
N ASP A 59 -0.94 -5.95 -4.95
CA ASP A 59 -1.63 -7.24 -4.76
C ASP A 59 -2.41 -7.69 -6.00
N MET A 60 -2.91 -6.72 -6.79
CA MET A 60 -3.60 -6.97 -8.06
C MET A 60 -2.64 -7.24 -9.23
N GLY A 61 -1.32 -7.16 -9.02
CA GLY A 61 -0.31 -7.28 -10.07
C GLY A 61 -0.18 -6.04 -10.96
N GLU A 62 -0.88 -4.96 -10.64
CA GLU A 62 -0.85 -3.67 -11.34
C GLU A 62 0.37 -2.84 -10.87
N ASN A 63 1.55 -3.43 -11.03
CA ASN A 63 2.80 -2.95 -10.41
C ASN A 63 3.16 -1.51 -10.79
N GLU A 64 2.94 -1.10 -12.04
CA GLU A 64 3.25 0.26 -12.49
C GLU A 64 2.40 1.31 -11.73
N LYS A 65 1.10 1.05 -11.56
CA LYS A 65 0.22 1.92 -10.76
C LYS A 65 0.66 1.92 -9.30
N ALA A 66 1.01 0.75 -8.75
CA ALA A 66 1.48 0.65 -7.38
C ALA A 66 2.70 1.55 -7.15
N VAL A 67 3.70 1.52 -8.04
CA VAL A 67 4.87 2.40 -7.97
C VAL A 67 4.47 3.88 -8.00
N ASP A 68 3.55 4.28 -8.87
CA ASP A 68 3.15 5.69 -8.99
C ASP A 68 2.58 6.25 -7.67
N TYR A 69 1.66 5.52 -7.04
CA TYR A 69 1.08 5.92 -5.75
C TYR A 69 2.11 5.91 -4.61
N LEU A 70 2.98 4.88 -4.57
CA LEU A 70 4.02 4.78 -3.55
C LEU A 70 5.09 5.88 -3.71
N LYS A 71 5.54 6.16 -4.93
CA LYS A 71 6.48 7.26 -5.20
C LYS A 71 5.85 8.63 -4.92
N ALA A 72 4.54 8.80 -5.08
CA ALA A 72 3.85 10.00 -4.63
C ALA A 72 3.92 10.17 -3.10
N ALA A 73 3.66 9.10 -2.33
CA ALA A 73 3.80 9.14 -0.86
C ALA A 73 5.25 9.42 -0.42
N LEU A 74 6.23 8.85 -1.12
CA LEU A 74 7.66 9.10 -0.89
C LEU A 74 8.03 10.56 -1.18
N ALA A 75 7.54 11.13 -2.29
CA ALA A 75 7.80 12.52 -2.66
C ALA A 75 7.20 13.53 -1.67
N LEU A 76 6.12 13.15 -0.98
CA LEU A 76 5.53 13.91 0.13
C LEU A 76 6.28 13.75 1.46
N GLY A 77 7.39 13.00 1.48
CA GLY A 77 8.25 12.83 2.65
C GLY A 77 7.72 11.82 3.66
N SER A 78 6.90 10.86 3.23
CA SER A 78 6.46 9.79 4.13
C SER A 78 7.64 8.93 4.59
N GLU A 79 7.74 8.73 5.90
CA GLU A 79 8.73 7.85 6.54
C GLU A 79 8.12 6.54 7.05
N ASP A 80 6.91 6.19 6.60
CA ASP A 80 6.21 4.98 7.02
C ASP A 80 6.96 3.72 6.56
N LYS A 81 7.21 2.78 7.49
CA LYS A 81 7.81 1.48 7.18
C LYS A 81 7.09 0.74 6.05
N ASN A 82 5.76 0.76 6.02
CA ASN A 82 4.98 0.06 5.00
C ASN A 82 5.17 0.65 3.59
N LEU A 83 5.48 1.95 3.46
CA LEU A 83 5.82 2.53 2.16
C LEU A 83 7.04 1.83 1.55
N PHE A 84 8.13 1.77 2.31
CA PHE A 84 9.39 1.20 1.84
C PHE A 84 9.26 -0.30 1.57
N ILE A 85 8.55 -1.03 2.45
CA ILE A 85 8.29 -2.46 2.23
C ILE A 85 7.47 -2.68 0.95
N ASN A 86 6.42 -1.87 0.71
CA ASN A 86 5.59 -2.02 -0.48
C ASN A 86 6.35 -1.64 -1.76
N LEU A 87 7.21 -0.61 -1.72
CA LEU A 87 8.11 -0.30 -2.83
C LEU A 87 9.05 -1.46 -3.13
N ALA A 88 9.66 -2.06 -2.10
CA ALA A 88 10.54 -3.22 -2.29
C ALA A 88 9.80 -4.41 -2.93
N ILE A 89 8.58 -4.72 -2.47
CA ILE A 89 7.76 -5.79 -3.03
C ILE A 89 7.46 -5.56 -4.51
N VAL A 90 6.99 -4.36 -4.85
CA VAL A 90 6.65 -4.03 -6.23
C VAL A 90 7.87 -4.11 -7.13
N MET A 91 9.03 -3.65 -6.68
CA MET A 91 10.29 -3.74 -7.45
C MET A 91 10.70 -5.21 -7.68
N ILE A 92 10.53 -6.08 -6.67
CA ILE A 92 10.74 -7.52 -6.84
C ILE A 92 9.80 -8.08 -7.91
N TYR A 93 8.51 -7.77 -7.86
CA TYR A 93 7.53 -8.25 -8.84
C TYR A 93 7.74 -7.70 -10.25
N MET A 94 8.35 -6.53 -10.39
CA MET A 94 8.69 -5.97 -11.70
C MET A 94 9.97 -6.58 -12.28
N GLU A 95 10.72 -7.39 -11.52
CA GLU A 95 12.07 -7.86 -11.86
C GLU A 95 13.04 -6.72 -12.24
N LYS A 96 12.75 -5.50 -11.81
CA LYS A 96 13.52 -4.30 -12.14
C LYS A 96 14.42 -3.94 -10.97
N HIS A 97 15.65 -3.54 -11.31
CA HIS A 97 16.58 -2.88 -10.41
C HIS A 97 16.76 -3.62 -9.06
N GLN A 98 17.42 -4.79 -9.11
CA GLN A 98 17.71 -5.60 -7.92
C GLN A 98 18.38 -4.82 -6.77
N GLU A 99 19.12 -3.76 -7.10
CA GLU A 99 19.75 -2.88 -6.10
C GLU A 99 18.72 -1.96 -5.41
N GLU A 100 17.73 -1.44 -6.14
CA GLU A 100 16.74 -0.45 -5.64
C GLU A 100 15.81 -1.06 -4.58
N TYR A 101 15.40 -2.34 -4.72
CA TYR A 101 14.57 -2.96 -3.69
C TYR A 101 15.33 -3.24 -2.39
N LEU A 102 16.64 -3.54 -2.47
CA LEU A 102 17.47 -3.77 -1.27
C LEU A 102 17.64 -2.48 -0.47
N GLU A 103 17.83 -1.34 -1.15
CA GLU A 103 17.87 -0.02 -0.50
C GLU A 103 16.57 0.27 0.24
N TYR A 104 15.41 -0.01 -0.37
CA TYR A 104 14.13 0.16 0.31
C TYR A 104 13.93 -0.79 1.50
N LEU A 105 14.44 -2.02 1.44
CA LEU A 105 14.40 -2.93 2.58
C LEU A 105 15.28 -2.44 3.74
N GLU A 106 16.49 -1.97 3.43
CA GLU A 106 17.40 -1.39 4.42
C GLU A 106 16.79 -0.15 5.08
N GLU A 107 16.26 0.77 4.27
CA GLU A 107 15.61 1.97 4.78
C GLU A 107 14.44 1.62 5.71
N ALA A 108 13.66 0.58 5.39
CA ALA A 108 12.55 0.12 6.21
C ALA A 108 12.96 -0.42 7.59
N GLU A 109 14.21 -0.85 7.81
CA GLU A 109 14.64 -1.44 9.09
C GLU A 109 14.48 -0.47 10.25
N ASP A 110 14.85 0.80 10.03
CA ASP A 110 14.83 1.87 11.03
C ASP A 110 13.51 2.66 11.06
N LYS A 111 12.56 2.39 10.15
CA LYS A 111 11.25 3.05 10.14
C LYS A 111 10.22 2.38 11.04
N ILE A 112 9.24 3.19 11.44
CA ILE A 112 8.10 2.77 12.24
C ILE A 112 6.88 2.60 11.32
N GLU A 113 6.17 1.48 11.49
CA GLU A 113 4.90 1.23 10.81
C GLU A 113 3.82 2.18 11.34
N HIS A 114 3.13 2.87 10.43
CA HIS A 114 1.95 3.64 10.80
C HIS A 114 0.74 2.72 11.00
N SER A 115 -0.02 2.93 12.09
CA SER A 115 -1.13 2.03 12.45
C SER A 115 -2.24 1.95 11.40
N LEU A 116 -2.35 2.95 10.53
CA LEU A 116 -3.37 3.06 9.49
C LEU A 116 -2.92 2.60 8.10
N THR A 117 -1.68 2.13 7.95
CA THR A 117 -1.20 1.55 6.70
C THR A 117 -1.12 0.02 6.78
N PHE A 118 -0.95 -0.62 5.64
CA PHE A 118 -0.71 -2.05 5.55
C PHE A 118 0.28 -2.41 4.43
N LYS A 119 0.87 -3.58 4.60
CA LYS A 119 1.76 -4.20 3.64
C LYS A 119 0.99 -4.91 2.53
N ALA A 120 1.47 -4.83 1.30
CA ALA A 120 1.08 -5.73 0.22
C ALA A 120 1.41 -7.18 0.60
N TYR A 121 0.61 -8.10 0.09
CA TYR A 121 0.93 -9.51 0.12
C TYR A 121 2.20 -9.77 -0.69
N PHE A 122 3.05 -10.64 -0.15
CA PHE A 122 4.27 -11.06 -0.80
C PHE A 122 4.40 -12.56 -0.63
N ASP A 123 4.21 -13.29 -1.72
CA ASP A 123 4.57 -14.70 -1.81
C ASP A 123 5.97 -14.85 -2.43
N PRO A 124 7.01 -15.13 -1.62
CA PRO A 124 8.38 -15.32 -2.13
C PRO A 124 8.52 -16.57 -3.02
N GLN A 125 7.51 -17.42 -3.12
CA GLN A 125 7.52 -18.67 -3.91
C GLN A 125 6.60 -18.61 -5.14
N SER A 126 5.89 -17.50 -5.39
CA SER A 126 5.11 -17.36 -6.61
C SER A 126 6.06 -17.20 -7.80
N HIS A 127 6.27 -18.29 -8.54
CA HIS A 127 7.01 -18.35 -9.79
C HIS A 127 6.08 -18.41 -10.99
#